data_AF-A0A0G2B389-F1
#
_entry.id   AF-A0A0G2B389-F1
#
_cell.length_a   1.000
_cell.length_b   1.000
_cell.length_c   1.000
_cell.angle_alpha   90.00
_cell.angle_beta   90.00
_cell.angle_gamma   90.00
#
_symmetry.space_group_name_H-M   'P 1'
#
loop_
_entity.id
_entity.type
_entity.pdbx_description
1 polymer ?
#
loop_
_entity_poly.entity_id
_entity_poly.type
_entity_poly.pdbx_seq_one_letter_code
_entity_poly.pdbx_strand_id
1 'polypeptide(L)'
;MRNSAGIRYGYLWVTLVLFLGSLVGHWFFAWFAFVAEQQTHGEPAEAARYFIEVSRDTLENWQSEFLQLIWQVAGLSFLFYVGSPQSKEGDDRREEKLDSILAKVDPGGK
;
A
#
# COMPACT_ATOMS: atom_id res chain seq x y z
N MET A 1 -29.80 -9.31 16.35
CA MET A 1 -28.53 -9.36 15.59
C MET A 1 -28.03 -7.94 15.41
N ARG A 2 -27.04 -7.49 16.19
CA ARG A 2 -26.52 -6.12 16.13
C ARG A 2 -25.49 -6.06 15.00
N ASN A 3 -25.74 -5.24 13.97
CA ASN A 3 -24.93 -5.14 12.75
C ASN A 3 -23.43 -4.99 13.08
N SER A 4 -22.66 -6.08 12.96
CA SER A 4 -21.22 -6.12 13.24
C SER A 4 -20.36 -5.58 12.08
N ALA A 5 -20.99 -4.86 11.15
CA ALA A 5 -20.32 -4.30 9.99
C ALA A 5 -19.23 -3.27 10.34
N GLY A 6 -19.40 -2.55 11.46
CA GLY A 6 -18.40 -1.62 11.96
C GLY A 6 -17.15 -2.31 12.54
N ILE A 7 -17.32 -3.46 13.21
CA ILE A 7 -16.18 -4.18 13.82
C ILE A 7 -15.41 -4.98 12.76
N ARG A 8 -16.10 -5.62 11.81
CA ARG A 8 -15.45 -6.42 10.75
C ARG A 8 -14.56 -5.60 9.81
N TYR A 9 -14.80 -4.29 9.70
CA TYR A 9 -14.01 -3.36 8.89
C TYR A 9 -13.34 -2.27 9.75
N GLY A 10 -13.14 -2.52 11.04
CA GLY A 10 -12.57 -1.51 11.96
C GLY A 10 -11.23 -0.96 11.46
N TYR A 11 -10.36 -1.84 10.94
CA TYR A 11 -9.09 -1.42 10.33
C TYR A 11 -9.28 -0.43 9.18
N LEU A 12 -10.15 -0.74 8.22
CA LEU A 12 -10.45 0.14 7.08
C LEU A 12 -10.98 1.51 7.53
N TRP A 13 -11.88 1.52 8.52
CA TRP A 13 -12.44 2.78 9.00
C TRP A 13 -11.42 3.63 9.74
N VAL A 14 -10.60 3.03 10.61
CA VAL A 14 -9.54 3.75 11.32
C VAL A 14 -8.52 4.32 10.35
N THR A 15 -8.04 3.53 9.38
CA THR A 15 -7.08 4.00 8.38
C THR A 15 -7.69 5.08 7.48
N LEU A 16 -8.95 4.93 7.05
CA LEU A 16 -9.63 5.93 6.25
C LEU A 16 -9.79 7.26 7.00
N VAL A 17 -10.15 7.22 8.28
CA VAL A 17 -10.26 8.44 9.11
C VAL A 17 -8.90 9.11 9.27
N LEU A 18 -7.85 8.35 9.57
CA LEU A 18 -6.49 8.88 9.67
C LEU A 18 -6.03 9.48 8.33
N PHE A 19 -6.31 8.79 7.22
CA PHE A 19 -5.96 9.25 5.87
C PHE A 19 -6.69 10.55 5.52
N LEU A 20 -8.02 10.59 5.62
CA LEU A 20 -8.80 11.80 5.34
C LEU A 20 -8.42 12.95 6.28
N GLY A 21 -8.20 12.65 7.57
CA GLY A 21 -7.72 13.63 8.54
C GLY A 21 -6.36 14.21 8.14
N SER A 22 -5.41 13.36 7.72
CA SER A 22 -4.11 13.82 7.22
C SER A 22 -4.21 14.61 5.93
N LEU A 23 -5.13 14.24 5.02
CA LEU A 23 -5.32 14.95 3.75
C LEU A 23 -5.88 16.36 3.98
N VAL A 24 -6.90 16.47 4.84
CA VAL A 24 -7.45 17.76 5.26
C VAL A 24 -6.39 18.59 5.99
N GLY A 25 -5.62 17.97 6.87
CA GLY A 25 -4.49 18.63 7.55
C GLY A 25 -3.44 19.14 6.58
N HIS A 26 -3.03 18.33 5.60
CA HIS A 26 -2.08 18.70 4.56
C HIS A 26 -2.56 19.94 3.80
N TRP A 27 -3.81 19.94 3.35
CA TRP A 27 -4.38 21.10 2.65
C TRP A 27 -4.43 22.32 3.57
N PHE A 28 -4.96 22.18 4.77
CA PHE A 28 -5.05 23.27 5.74
C PHE A 28 -3.70 23.93 6.03
N PHE A 29 -2.64 23.15 6.27
CA PHE A 29 -1.31 23.71 6.51
C PHE A 29 -0.67 24.28 5.23
N ALA A 30 -0.92 23.66 4.07
CA ALA A 30 -0.48 24.20 2.77
C ALA A 30 -1.07 25.58 2.49
N TRP A 31 -2.30 25.87 2.95
CA TRP A 31 -2.90 27.20 2.81
C TRP A 31 -2.07 28.28 3.53
N PHE A 32 -1.63 28.02 4.76
CA PHE A 32 -0.80 28.98 5.49
C PHE A 32 0.56 29.21 4.82
N ALA A 33 1.18 28.14 4.30
CA ALA A 33 2.42 28.24 3.55
C ALA A 33 2.24 29.06 2.26
N PHE A 34 1.19 28.75 1.49
CA PHE A 34 0.85 29.46 0.26
C PHE A 34 0.60 30.95 0.50
N VAL A 35 -0.21 31.31 1.51
CA VAL A 35 -0.49 32.71 1.85
C VAL A 35 0.78 33.45 2.25
N ALA A 36 1.65 32.82 3.05
CA ALA A 36 2.92 33.44 3.46
C ALA A 36 3.86 33.69 2.27
N GLU A 37 3.88 32.77 1.28
CA GLU A 37 4.63 32.94 0.04
C GLU A 37 4.07 34.08 -0.82
N GLN A 38 2.75 34.10 -1.05
CA GLN A 38 2.13 35.19 -1.83
C GLN A 38 2.35 36.56 -1.19
N GLN A 39 2.30 36.66 0.15
CA GLN A 39 2.62 37.89 0.87
C GLN A 39 4.07 38.35 0.65
N THR A 40 5.01 37.42 0.58
CA THR A 40 6.42 37.72 0.31
C THR A 40 6.61 38.24 -1.12
N HIS A 41 5.78 37.78 -2.05
CA HIS A 41 5.81 38.18 -3.46
C HIS A 41 4.95 39.43 -3.75
N GLY A 42 4.19 39.93 -2.78
CA GLY A 42 3.27 41.06 -2.96
C GLY A 42 2.02 40.71 -3.79
N GLU A 43 1.72 39.42 -3.93
CA GLU A 43 0.62 38.89 -4.74
C GLU A 43 -0.60 38.56 -3.85
N PRO A 44 -1.84 38.64 -4.37
CA PRO A 44 -3.02 38.19 -3.65
C PRO A 44 -3.08 36.66 -3.55
N ALA A 45 -3.51 36.16 -2.39
CA ALA A 45 -3.75 34.72 -2.20
C ALA A 45 -5.05 34.27 -2.87
N GLU A 46 -4.94 33.75 -4.09
CA GLU A 46 -6.09 33.24 -4.86
C GLU A 46 -6.40 31.77 -4.54
N ALA A 47 -7.64 31.50 -4.13
CA ALA A 47 -8.08 30.14 -3.78
C ALA A 47 -7.99 29.15 -4.95
N ALA A 48 -8.23 29.61 -6.19
CA ALA A 48 -8.14 28.76 -7.38
C ALA A 48 -6.70 28.30 -7.65
N ARG A 49 -5.73 29.22 -7.50
CA ARG A 49 -4.30 28.92 -7.65
C ARG A 49 -3.83 27.95 -6.56
N TYR A 50 -4.18 28.24 -5.31
CA TYR A 50 -3.91 27.34 -4.19
C TYR A 50 -4.49 25.94 -4.41
N PHE A 51 -5.74 25.84 -4.89
CA PHE A 51 -6.37 24.54 -5.15
C PHE A 51 -5.62 23.73 -6.20
N ILE A 52 -5.18 24.37 -7.29
CA ILE A 52 -4.39 23.71 -8.34
C ILE A 52 -3.04 23.24 -7.77
N GLU A 53 -2.37 24.10 -7.01
CA GLU A 53 -1.06 23.81 -6.42
C GLU A 53 -1.12 22.63 -5.44
N VAL A 54 -2.00 22.70 -4.44
CA VAL A 54 -2.14 21.63 -3.44
C VAL A 54 -2.64 20.32 -4.06
N SER A 55 -3.47 20.39 -5.10
CA SER A 55 -3.91 19.19 -5.84
C SER A 55 -2.76 18.56 -6.62
N ARG A 56 -1.92 19.38 -7.24
CA ARG A 56 -0.71 18.91 -7.92
C ARG A 56 0.24 18.25 -6.92
N ASP A 57 0.53 18.89 -5.80
CA ASP A 57 1.41 18.34 -4.75
C ASP A 57 0.86 17.02 -4.20
N THR A 58 -0.46 16.96 -3.96
CA THR A 58 -1.14 15.74 -3.52
C THR A 58 -0.98 14.61 -4.55
N LEU A 59 -1.15 14.90 -5.84
CA LEU A 59 -1.02 13.92 -6.92
C LEU A 59 0.43 13.50 -7.17
N GLU A 60 1.39 14.40 -7.05
CA GLU A 60 2.83 14.09 -7.16
C GLU A 60 3.25 13.15 -6.03
N ASN A 61 2.85 13.43 -4.79
CA ASN A 61 3.09 12.55 -3.66
C ASN A 61 2.39 11.19 -3.82
N TRP A 62 1.15 11.18 -4.30
CA TRP A 62 0.44 9.93 -4.58
C TRP A 62 1.13 9.11 -5.67
N GLN A 63 1.56 9.74 -6.75
CA GLN A 63 2.27 9.09 -7.85
C GLN A 63 3.59 8.46 -7.36
N SER A 64 4.39 9.20 -6.59
CA SER A 64 5.69 8.72 -6.11
C SER A 64 5.54 7.56 -5.14
N GLU A 65 4.59 7.64 -4.19
CA GLU A 65 4.32 6.58 -3.23
C GLU A 65 3.77 5.31 -3.92
N PHE A 66 2.89 5.44 -4.91
CA PHE A 66 2.43 4.29 -5.70
C PHE A 66 3.56 3.62 -6.44
N LEU A 67 4.43 4.39 -7.09
CA LEU A 67 5.59 3.85 -7.79
C LEU A 67 6.54 3.15 -6.81
N GLN A 68 6.80 3.75 -5.65
CA GLN A 68 7.61 3.17 -4.59
C GLN A 68 7.03 1.85 -4.09
N LEU A 69 5.74 1.80 -3.75
CA LEU A 69 5.07 0.60 -3.26
C LEU A 69 5.07 -0.52 -4.31
N ILE A 70 4.78 -0.19 -5.58
CA ILE A 70 4.84 -1.16 -6.68
C ILE A 70 6.27 -1.69 -6.82
N TRP A 71 7.27 -0.81 -6.83
CA TRP A 71 8.67 -1.22 -6.95
C TRP A 71 9.11 -2.11 -5.79
N GLN A 72 8.72 -1.78 -4.56
CA GLN A 72 9.01 -2.59 -3.39
C GLN A 72 8.30 -3.94 -3.45
N VAL A 73 6.98 -3.98 -3.65
CA VAL A 73 6.21 -5.23 -3.64
C VAL A 73 6.60 -6.12 -4.83
N ALA A 74 6.59 -5.58 -6.04
CA ALA A 74 6.91 -6.35 -7.25
C ALA A 74 8.39 -6.70 -7.31
N GLY A 75 9.29 -5.77 -6.99
CA GLY A 75 10.72 -6.00 -6.95
C GLY A 75 11.12 -7.03 -5.91
N LEU A 76 10.61 -6.93 -4.68
CA LEU A 76 10.87 -7.94 -3.64
C LEU A 76 10.24 -9.29 -3.98
N SER A 77 9.02 -9.30 -4.54
CA SER A 77 8.39 -10.55 -4.99
C SER A 77 9.20 -11.22 -6.09
N PHE A 78 9.72 -10.45 -7.05
CA PHE A 78 10.59 -10.96 -8.12
C PHE A 78 11.92 -11.51 -7.57
N LEU A 79 12.59 -10.76 -6.70
CA LEU A 79 13.83 -11.21 -6.06
C LEU A 79 13.61 -12.44 -5.18
N PHE A 80 12.48 -12.51 -4.47
CA PHE A 80 12.10 -13.70 -3.70
C PHE A 80 11.84 -14.90 -4.61
N TYR A 81 11.14 -14.71 -5.73
CA TYR A 81 10.88 -15.77 -6.70
C TYR A 81 12.17 -16.32 -7.35
N VAL A 82 13.07 -15.44 -7.77
CA VAL A 82 14.34 -15.83 -8.43
C VAL A 82 15.39 -16.32 -7.42
N GLY A 83 15.44 -15.70 -6.24
CA GLY A 83 16.49 -15.90 -5.24
C GLY A 83 16.16 -16.88 -4.12
N SER A 84 14.95 -17.44 -4.03
CA SER A 84 14.63 -18.45 -3.02
C SER A 84 14.90 -19.88 -3.53
N PRO A 85 16.03 -20.53 -3.15
CA PRO A 85 16.22 -21.97 -3.38
C PRO A 85 15.14 -22.80 -2.68
N GLN A 86 14.54 -22.27 -1.60
CA GLN A 86 13.44 -22.90 -0.85
C GLN A 86 12.11 -23.01 -1.62
N SER A 87 11.87 -22.21 -2.67
CA SER A 87 10.63 -22.33 -3.47
C SER A 87 10.68 -23.54 -4.40
N LYS A 88 11.84 -23.81 -5.02
CA LYS A 88 12.06 -25.01 -5.87
C LYS A 88 12.35 -26.27 -5.05
N GLU A 89 13.29 -26.20 -4.10
CA GLU A 89 13.60 -27.37 -3.25
C GLU A 89 12.46 -27.70 -2.29
N GLY A 90 11.60 -26.73 -1.96
CA GLY A 90 10.47 -26.92 -1.06
C GLY A 90 9.33 -27.73 -1.68
N ASP A 91 9.06 -27.56 -2.97
CA ASP A 91 8.03 -28.34 -3.67
C ASP A 91 8.55 -29.75 -3.97
N ASP A 92 9.73 -29.87 -4.58
CA ASP A 92 10.35 -31.17 -4.88
C ASP A 92 10.49 -32.03 -3.60
N ARG A 93 10.97 -31.44 -2.50
CA ARG A 93 11.10 -32.16 -1.21
C ARG A 93 9.75 -32.44 -0.55
N ARG A 94 8.70 -31.66 -0.81
CA ARG A 94 7.35 -31.96 -0.32
C ARG A 94 6.72 -33.10 -1.11
N GLU A 95 6.89 -33.11 -2.43
CA GLU A 95 6.46 -34.20 -3.32
C GLU A 95 7.15 -35.51 -2.94
N GLU A 96 8.48 -35.52 -2.79
CA GLU A 96 9.22 -36.70 -2.33
C GLU A 96 8.73 -37.22 -0.97
N LYS A 97 8.42 -36.30 -0.05
CA LYS A 97 7.86 -36.67 1.26
C LYS A 97 6.44 -37.21 1.14
N LEU A 98 5.61 -36.63 0.28
CA LEU A 98 4.25 -37.10 0.00
C LEU A 98 4.28 -38.52 -0.58
N ASP A 99 5.13 -38.76 -1.58
CA ASP A 99 5.31 -40.06 -2.22
C ASP A 99 5.79 -41.11 -1.22
N SER A 100 6.73 -40.75 -0.35
CA SER A 100 7.21 -41.65 0.70
C SER A 100 6.13 -42.02 1.74
N ILE A 101 5.15 -41.15 1.95
CA ILE A 101 3.99 -41.40 2.82
C ILE A 101 2.95 -42.25 2.08
N LEU A 102 2.63 -41.91 0.83
CA LEU A 102 1.71 -42.65 -0.03
C LEU A 102 2.16 -44.10 -0.20
N ALA A 103 3.45 -44.33 -0.48
CA ALA A 103 4.02 -45.67 -0.59
C ALA A 103 3.96 -46.49 0.71
N LYS A 104 3.95 -45.83 1.88
CA LYS A 104 3.81 -46.51 3.19
C LYS A 104 2.36 -46.78 3.57
N VAL A 105 1.44 -45.94 3.11
CA VAL A 105 0.00 -46.04 3.43
C VAL A 105 -0.71 -46.99 2.47
N ASP A 106 -0.31 -47.04 1.19
CA ASP A 106 -0.82 -47.98 0.19
C ASP A 106 0.30 -48.50 -0.73
N PRO A 107 1.07 -49.52 -0.29
CA PRO A 107 2.17 -50.08 -1.08
C PRO A 107 1.72 -50.88 -2.33
N GLY A 108 0.42 -51.01 -2.58
CA GLY A 108 -0.14 -51.87 -3.64
C GLY A 108 -1.26 -51.22 -4.46
N GLY A 109 -1.34 -49.88 -4.48
CA GLY A 109 -2.38 -49.14 -5.18
C GLY A 109 -2.62 -49.67 -6.60
N LYS A 110 -3.85 -50.11 -6.85
CA LYS A 110 -4.36 -50.34 -8.20
C LYS A 110 -4.57 -49.02 -8.94
#